data_AF-A0A536AXY1-F1
#
_entry.id   AF-A0A536AXY1-F1
#
_cell.length_a   1.000
_cell.length_b   1.000
_cell.length_c   1.000
_cell.angle_alpha   90.00
_cell.angle_beta   90.00
_cell.angle_gamma   90.00
#
_symmetry.space_group_name_H-M   'P 1'
#
loop_
_entity.id
_entity.type
_entity.pdbx_description
1 polymer ?
#
loop_
_entity_poly.entity_id
_entity_poly.type
_entity_poly.pdbx_seq_one_letter_code
_entity_poly.pdbx_strand_id
1 'polypeptide(L)'
;SVAVEHQLDVKIVLLNNFSLGMVRQFQDEFYGGVRSQVDLTHMPDFVKLSEAYGMPALRVEKFEDIGPALDTAQRTKGPFLIDFRIDPEANVYPIVPLGKSLNEFWEAPENA
;
A
#
# COMPACT_ATOMS: atom_id res chain seq x y z
N SER A 1 -15.77 7.56 -8.97
CA SER A 1 -17.03 7.72 -9.72
C SER A 1 -17.02 6.98 -11.05
N VAL A 2 -16.09 7.24 -11.97
CA VAL A 2 -16.08 6.65 -13.35
C VAL A 2 -16.21 5.11 -13.35
N ALA A 3 -15.43 4.40 -12.53
CA ALA A 3 -15.53 2.95 -12.44
C ALA A 3 -16.91 2.46 -11.96
N VAL A 4 -17.58 3.22 -11.10
CA VAL A 4 -18.93 2.91 -10.61
C VAL A 4 -19.98 3.22 -11.67
N GLU A 5 -19.88 4.39 -12.32
CA GLU A 5 -20.79 4.84 -13.37
C GLU A 5 -20.85 3.85 -14.55
N HIS A 6 -19.69 3.34 -14.96
CA HIS A 6 -19.59 2.36 -16.05
C HIS A 6 -19.59 0.89 -15.58
N GLN A 7 -19.80 0.64 -14.28
CA GLN A 7 -19.77 -0.69 -13.67
C GLN A 7 -18.53 -1.52 -14.06
N LEU A 8 -17.36 -0.88 -14.11
CA LEU A 8 -16.11 -1.53 -14.50
C LEU A 8 -15.70 -2.54 -13.42
N ASP A 9 -15.35 -3.75 -13.84
CA ASP A 9 -14.92 -4.82 -12.93
C ASP A 9 -13.45 -4.65 -12.52
N VAL A 10 -13.19 -3.61 -11.71
CA VAL A 10 -11.84 -3.24 -11.25
C VAL A 10 -11.72 -3.46 -9.75
N LYS A 11 -10.71 -4.23 -9.32
CA LYS A 11 -10.40 -4.44 -7.91
C LYS A 11 -9.21 -3.59 -7.52
N ILE A 12 -9.40 -2.67 -6.58
CA ILE A 12 -8.39 -1.74 -6.10
C ILE A 12 -7.83 -2.31 -4.80
N VAL A 13 -6.55 -2.66 -4.82
CA VAL A 13 -5.80 -3.07 -3.63
C VAL A 13 -4.96 -1.87 -3.19
N LEU A 14 -5.32 -1.28 -2.06
CA LEU A 14 -4.58 -0.18 -1.45
C LEU A 14 -3.67 -0.75 -0.36
N LEU A 15 -2.36 -0.69 -0.58
CA LEU A 15 -1.36 -1.04 0.44
C LEU A 15 -1.02 0.21 1.22
N ASN A 16 -1.55 0.29 2.44
CA ASN A 16 -1.58 1.50 3.25
C ASN A 16 -0.61 1.39 4.43
N ASN A 17 0.60 1.92 4.21
CA ASN A 17 1.67 2.02 5.22
C ASN A 17 1.75 3.41 5.86
N PHE A 18 0.74 4.27 5.67
CA PHE A 18 0.69 5.63 6.21
C PHE A 18 1.89 6.51 5.84
N SER A 19 2.58 6.23 4.73
CA SER A 19 3.75 7.02 4.32
C SER A 19 3.97 7.00 2.81
N LEU A 20 4.82 7.91 2.34
CA LEU A 20 5.46 7.81 1.02
C LEU A 20 6.61 6.79 1.10
N GLY A 21 6.27 5.51 1.23
CA GLY A 21 7.19 4.44 1.62
C GLY A 21 8.53 4.38 0.87
N MET A 22 8.52 4.56 -0.45
CA MET A 22 9.76 4.57 -1.25
C MET A 22 10.67 5.76 -0.92
N VAL A 23 10.08 6.96 -0.77
CA VAL A 23 10.82 8.17 -0.41
C VAL A 23 11.31 8.07 1.03
N ARG A 24 10.51 7.50 1.93
CA ARG A 24 10.90 7.20 3.32
C ARG A 24 12.12 6.27 3.35
N GLN A 25 12.09 5.14 2.65
CA GLN A 25 13.22 4.20 2.58
C GLN A 25 14.48 4.89 2.05
N PHE A 26 14.35 5.74 1.01
CA PHE A 26 15.50 6.50 0.50
C PHE A 26 16.04 7.51 1.52
N GLN A 27 15.17 8.22 2.23
CA GLN A 27 15.57 9.13 3.31
C GLN A 27 16.28 8.40 4.44
N ASP A 28 15.82 7.19 4.77
CA ASP A 28 16.42 6.35 5.79
C ASP A 28 17.81 5.83 5.37
N GLU A 29 17.94 5.29 4.16
CA GLU A 29 19.17 4.63 3.69
C GLU A 29 20.24 5.59 3.14
N PHE A 30 19.83 6.72 2.52
CA PHE A 30 20.76 7.60 1.78
C PHE A 30 20.90 9.01 2.37
N TYR A 31 20.01 9.42 3.28
CA TYR A 31 20.00 10.76 3.87
C TYR A 31 20.07 10.76 5.41
N GLY A 32 20.63 9.70 5.99
CA GLY A 32 20.94 9.62 7.42
C GLY A 32 19.72 9.52 8.33
N GLY A 33 18.58 9.00 7.84
CA GLY A 33 17.39 8.82 8.67
C GLY A 33 16.52 10.08 8.85
N VAL A 34 16.86 11.18 8.16
CA VAL A 34 16.08 12.42 8.29
C VAL A 34 14.84 12.35 7.41
N ARG A 35 13.72 11.93 8.01
CA ARG A 35 12.42 11.86 7.36
C ARG A 35 11.81 13.25 7.19
N SER A 36 11.52 13.65 5.95
CA SER A 36 10.95 14.96 5.61
C SER A 36 9.74 14.81 4.69
N GLN A 37 8.55 15.20 5.20
CA GLN A 37 7.28 15.24 4.46
C GLN A 37 6.86 13.89 3.83
N VAL A 38 7.24 12.78 4.46
CA VAL A 38 6.88 11.42 4.01
C VAL A 38 5.80 10.75 4.86
N ASP A 39 5.51 11.30 6.04
CA ASP A 39 4.48 10.80 6.94
C ASP A 39 3.09 11.24 6.44
N LEU A 40 2.20 10.27 6.24
CA LEU A 40 0.81 10.45 5.83
C LEU A 40 -0.15 9.94 6.91
N THR A 41 0.16 10.15 8.19
CA THR A 41 -0.74 9.81 9.31
C THR A 41 -2.08 10.56 9.26
N HIS A 42 -2.14 11.71 8.58
CA HIS A 42 -3.37 12.45 8.34
C HIS A 42 -3.90 12.25 6.90
N MET A 43 -4.68 11.17 6.71
CA MET A 43 -5.30 10.80 5.44
C MET A 43 -6.81 10.65 5.57
N PRO A 44 -7.57 10.75 4.45
CA PRO A 44 -8.98 10.37 4.45
C PRO A 44 -9.15 8.89 4.79
N ASP A 45 -10.32 8.55 5.31
CA ASP A 45 -10.73 7.15 5.41
C ASP A 45 -11.13 6.63 4.03
N PHE A 46 -10.25 5.87 3.39
CA PHE A 46 -10.44 5.39 2.03
C PHE A 46 -11.65 4.46 1.87
N VAL A 47 -12.05 3.75 2.93
CA VAL A 47 -13.28 2.94 2.91
C VAL A 47 -14.50 3.84 2.79
N LYS A 48 -14.62 4.85 3.65
CA LYS A 48 -15.72 5.82 3.60
C LYS A 48 -15.73 6.63 2.30
N LEU A 49 -14.55 6.98 1.80
CA LEU A 49 -14.42 7.68 0.52
C LEU A 49 -14.92 6.81 -0.64
N SER A 50 -14.56 5.53 -0.65
CA SER A 50 -15.03 4.55 -1.64
C SER A 50 -16.55 4.41 -1.60
N GLU A 51 -17.12 4.25 -0.40
CA GLU A 51 -18.56 4.17 -0.18
C GLU A 51 -19.31 5.42 -0.66
N ALA A 52 -18.74 6.61 -0.42
CA ALA A 52 -19.32 7.88 -0.90
C ALA A 52 -19.40 7.96 -2.44
N TYR A 53 -18.52 7.24 -3.15
CA TYR A 53 -18.60 7.10 -4.61
C TYR A 53 -19.49 5.95 -5.09
N GLY A 54 -20.14 5.21 -4.18
CA GLY A 54 -20.95 4.03 -4.49
C GLY A 54 -20.13 2.77 -4.78
N MET A 55 -18.85 2.74 -4.38
CA MET A 55 -17.97 1.58 -4.55
C MET A 55 -17.84 0.82 -3.24
N PRO A 56 -18.28 -0.45 -3.16
CA PRO A 56 -18.11 -1.27 -1.96
C PRO A 56 -16.62 -1.40 -1.61
N ALA A 57 -16.33 -1.39 -0.32
CA ALA A 57 -14.98 -1.48 0.19
C ALA A 57 -14.91 -2.22 1.52
N LEU A 58 -13.74 -2.73 1.86
CA LEU A 58 -13.43 -3.25 3.18
C LEU A 58 -12.00 -2.90 3.58
N ARG A 59 -11.73 -2.90 4.89
CA ARG A 59 -10.38 -2.76 5.46
C ARG A 59 -9.88 -4.10 5.98
N VAL A 60 -8.60 -4.39 5.73
CA VAL A 60 -7.88 -5.55 6.27
C VAL A 60 -6.76 -5.07 7.17
N GLU A 61 -6.74 -5.55 8.41
CA GLU A 61 -5.71 -5.21 9.41
C GLU A 61 -4.94 -6.45 9.92
N LYS A 62 -5.41 -7.65 9.57
CA LYS A 62 -4.83 -8.91 10.01
C LYS A 62 -4.56 -9.83 8.82
N PHE A 63 -3.53 -10.66 8.97
CA PHE A 63 -3.14 -11.63 7.95
C PHE A 63 -4.24 -12.65 7.62
N GLU A 64 -4.98 -13.12 8.64
CA GLU A 64 -6.07 -14.09 8.50
C GLU A 64 -7.24 -13.59 7.63
N ASP A 65 -7.41 -12.27 7.55
CA ASP A 65 -8.50 -11.63 6.81
C ASP A 65 -8.18 -11.41 5.32
N ILE A 66 -6.92 -11.62 4.89
CA ILE A 66 -6.48 -11.40 3.50
C ILE A 66 -7.27 -12.29 2.52
N GLY A 67 -7.32 -13.59 2.78
CA GLY A 67 -8.04 -14.55 1.93
C GLY A 67 -9.54 -14.22 1.81
N PRO A 68 -10.27 -14.10 2.94
CA PRO A 68 -11.68 -13.69 2.93
C PRO A 68 -11.96 -12.36 2.22
N ALA A 69 -11.05 -11.39 2.34
CA ALA A 69 -11.17 -10.09 1.67
C ALA A 69 -11.08 -10.21 0.15
N LEU A 70 -10.08 -10.94 -0.35
CA LEU A 70 -9.90 -11.19 -1.78
C LEU A 70 -11.09 -11.96 -2.37
N ASP A 71 -11.57 -12.99 -1.66
CA ASP A 71 -12.77 -13.74 -2.05
C ASP A 71 -14.01 -12.84 -2.17
N THR A 72 -14.19 -11.94 -1.20
CA THR A 72 -15.32 -11.01 -1.18
C THR A 72 -15.25 -10.02 -2.35
N ALA A 73 -14.08 -9.44 -2.60
CA ALA A 73 -13.87 -8.52 -3.72
C ALA A 73 -14.08 -9.21 -5.08
N GLN A 74 -13.59 -10.45 -5.21
CA GLN A 74 -13.73 -11.24 -6.43
C GLN A 74 -15.19 -11.64 -6.73
N ARG A 75 -15.98 -11.96 -5.69
CA ARG A 75 -17.41 -12.32 -5.85
C ARG A 75 -18.31 -11.12 -6.07
N THR A 76 -17.86 -9.92 -5.69
CA THR A 76 -18.63 -8.69 -5.87
C THR A 76 -18.50 -8.21 -7.31
N LYS A 77 -19.64 -8.06 -8.01
CA LYS A 77 -19.65 -7.52 -9.37
C LYS A 77 -19.36 -6.02 -9.38
N GLY A 78 -18.57 -5.57 -10.35
CA GLY A 78 -18.22 -4.16 -10.49
C GLY A 78 -17.03 -3.76 -9.62
N PRO A 79 -16.79 -2.46 -9.43
CA PRO A 79 -15.58 -2.02 -8.77
C PRO A 79 -15.60 -2.32 -7.27
N PHE A 80 -14.44 -2.61 -6.69
CA PHE A 80 -14.29 -2.91 -5.27
C PHE A 80 -12.95 -2.40 -4.75
N LEU A 81 -12.91 -1.85 -3.53
CA LEU A 81 -11.68 -1.42 -2.88
C LEU A 81 -11.36 -2.26 -1.63
N ILE A 82 -10.12 -2.71 -1.50
CA ILE A 82 -9.58 -3.29 -0.27
C ILE A 82 -8.47 -2.37 0.24
N ASP A 83 -8.64 -1.85 1.45
CA ASP A 83 -7.63 -1.06 2.19
C ASP A 83 -6.85 -1.99 3.13
N PHE A 84 -5.65 -2.41 2.73
CA PHE A 84 -4.75 -3.22 3.55
C PHE A 84 -3.88 -2.31 4.40
N ARG A 85 -4.04 -2.37 5.72
CA ARG A 85 -3.09 -1.78 6.66
C ARG A 85 -1.88 -2.68 6.74
N ILE A 86 -0.74 -2.17 6.29
CA ILE A 86 0.54 -2.87 6.30
C ILE A 86 1.51 -2.17 7.25
N ASP A 87 2.63 -2.83 7.55
CA ASP A 87 3.67 -2.27 8.39
C ASP A 87 4.18 -0.92 7.83
N PRO A 88 4.09 0.19 8.60
CA PRO A 88 4.65 1.48 8.22
C PRO A 88 6.15 1.44 7.90
N GLU A 89 6.87 0.48 8.50
CA GLU A 89 8.31 0.36 8.39
C GLU A 89 8.77 -0.63 7.30
N ALA A 90 7.83 -1.28 6.59
CA ALA A 90 8.15 -2.19 5.49
C ALA A 90 8.98 -1.51 4.39
N ASN A 91 10.10 -2.15 4.03
CA ASN A 91 11.03 -1.72 3.01
C ASN A 91 11.10 -2.73 1.86
N VAL A 92 11.57 -2.28 0.70
CA VAL A 92 11.75 -3.14 -0.48
C VAL A 92 13.22 -3.55 -0.58
N TYR A 93 13.45 -4.86 -0.53
CA TYR A 93 14.74 -5.50 -0.74
C TYR A 93 14.61 -6.68 -1.72
N PRO A 94 15.69 -7.08 -2.43
CA PRO A 94 16.99 -6.42 -2.45
C PRO A 94 16.95 -5.06 -3.17
N ILE A 95 17.86 -4.16 -2.79
CA ILE A 95 18.01 -2.83 -3.42
C ILE A 95 19.42 -2.65 -3.98
N VAL A 96 19.54 -2.10 -5.18
CA VAL A 96 20.82 -1.65 -5.73
C VAL A 96 20.98 -0.15 -5.41
N PRO A 97 21.96 0.26 -4.61
CA PRO A 97 22.16 1.67 -4.27
C PRO A 97 22.42 2.53 -5.51
N LEU A 98 22.08 3.82 -5.41
CA LEU A 98 22.28 4.75 -6.51
C LEU A 98 23.77 4.79 -6.93
N GLY A 99 24.02 4.61 -8.23
CA GLY A 99 25.37 4.60 -8.80
C GLY A 99 26.15 3.30 -8.64
N LYS A 100 25.50 2.20 -8.21
CA LYS A 100 26.14 0.87 -8.06
C LYS A 100 25.81 -0.09 -9.20
N SER A 101 26.66 -1.11 -9.36
CA SER A 101 26.41 -2.21 -10.29
C SER A 101 25.37 -3.18 -9.75
N LEU A 102 24.70 -3.93 -10.63
CA LEU A 102 23.62 -4.86 -10.25
C LEU A 102 24.07 -5.94 -9.26
N ASN A 103 25.35 -6.32 -9.26
CA ASN A 103 25.92 -7.30 -8.33
C ASN A 103 26.31 -6.73 -6.96
N GLU A 104 26.16 -5.42 -6.74
CA GLU A 104 26.43 -4.73 -5.46
C GLU A 104 25.12 -4.46 -4.69
N PHE A 105 24.14 -5.37 -4.75
CA PHE A 105 22.86 -5.21 -4.07
C PHE A 105 22.97 -5.38 -2.54
N TRP A 106 22.07 -4.75 -1.81
CA TRP A 106 21.88 -4.93 -0.38
C TRP A 106 20.65 -5.82 -0.12
N GLU A 107 20.81 -6.80 0.76
CA GLU A 107 19.71 -7.63 1.25
C GLU A 107 19.00 -6.97 2.44
N ALA A 108 17.81 -7.48 2.77
CA ALA A 108 17.13 -7.08 3.99
C ALA A 108 17.99 -7.44 5.21
N PRO A 109 18.02 -6.60 6.25
CA PRO A 109 18.60 -6.98 7.55
C PRO A 109 17.97 -8.28 8.05
N GLU A 110 18.74 -9.14 8.74
CA GLU A 110 18.26 -10.45 9.25
C GLU A 110 17.03 -10.37 10.18
N ASN A 111 16.66 -9.17 10.64
CA ASN A 111 15.56 -8.90 11.57
C ASN A 111 14.50 -7.91 11.02
N ALA A 112 14.48 -7.68 9.71
CA ALA A 112 13.53 -6.78 9.05
C ALA A 112 12.16 -7.42 8.78
#